data_AF-F1LA63-F1
#
_entry.id   AF-F1LA63-F1
#
_cell.length_a   1.000
_cell.length_b   1.000
_cell.length_c   1.000
_cell.angle_alpha   90.00
_cell.angle_beta   90.00
_cell.angle_gamma   90.00
#
_symmetry.space_group_name_H-M   'P 1'
#
loop_
_entity.id
_entity.type
_entity.pdbx_description
1 polymer ?
#
loop_
_entity_poly.entity_id
_entity_poly.type
_entity_poly.pdbx_seq_one_letter_code
_entity_poly.pdbx_strand_id
1 'polypeptide(L)'
;MMLVRFGWERRITVDPADTHAYLCINVDTHAAVERVGEFEKMVLPICMEDSELFPKHTRLELPEKRIEFSRENFIQMSEKLSRLWWSRLVISVRGYVINYFQNEDDMQFLLDDAFVMIHQNIVESQIEIAQQFLSDLEIIVNVEDLMEILERLDRGDLQRNPFMDSTTKVPFERVFGQSNAATYRIANAQKFAYVTFMNIFSLLQRRWLMETKKRKGIRFQEDPEWQPDERVVLFQHFFEGNRTWVLLDFDRHILKYWRPQGSAVIFGDRFIEDKKRLGFTLCAECGILEQHVGQFVEHQQKRFCSLKCAQNHQLSETTNNS
;
A
#
# COMPACT_ATOMS: atom_id res chain seq x y z
N MET A 1 -11.87 21.72 -42.86
CA MET A 1 -10.59 21.19 -42.33
C MET A 1 -10.92 19.96 -41.51
N MET A 2 -10.29 18.82 -41.84
CA MET A 2 -10.69 17.46 -41.44
C MET A 2 -10.83 17.27 -39.93
N LEU A 3 -12.01 16.77 -39.52
CA LEU A 3 -12.19 15.86 -38.41
C LEU A 3 -11.65 14.49 -38.83
N VAL A 4 -10.81 13.87 -38.00
CA VAL A 4 -10.49 12.44 -38.13
C VAL A 4 -10.97 11.75 -36.86
N ARG A 5 -12.04 10.97 -37.02
CA ARG A 5 -12.47 9.88 -36.15
C ARG A 5 -11.82 8.58 -36.66
N PHE A 6 -11.32 7.76 -35.74
CA PHE A 6 -11.25 6.29 -35.86
C PHE A 6 -11.47 5.77 -34.43
N GLY A 7 -12.43 4.91 -34.07
CA GLY A 7 -13.22 3.97 -34.85
C GLY A 7 -12.62 2.58 -34.75
N TRP A 8 -12.85 1.87 -33.64
CA TRP A 8 -12.65 0.41 -33.55
C TRP A 8 -13.81 -0.22 -32.78
N GLU A 9 -14.74 -0.82 -33.53
CA GLU A 9 -15.77 -1.70 -33.02
C GLU A 9 -15.32 -3.17 -33.02
N ARG A 10 -15.94 -3.90 -32.09
CA ARG A 10 -15.70 -5.25 -31.53
C ARG A 10 -15.53 -6.41 -32.51
N ARG A 11 -14.86 -7.47 -32.02
CA ARG A 11 -15.42 -8.85 -32.01
C ARG A 11 -14.98 -9.59 -30.74
N ILE A 12 -15.91 -9.80 -29.82
CA ILE A 12 -15.81 -10.85 -28.79
C ILE A 12 -16.75 -11.95 -29.27
N THR A 13 -16.19 -13.10 -29.63
CA THR A 13 -16.94 -14.31 -29.90
C THR A 13 -17.37 -14.92 -28.56
N VAL A 14 -18.68 -15.03 -28.37
CA VAL A 14 -19.33 -15.75 -27.29
C VAL A 14 -19.48 -17.19 -27.73
N ASP A 15 -19.01 -18.14 -26.92
CA ASP A 15 -19.32 -19.56 -27.07
C ASP A 15 -20.54 -19.89 -26.17
N PRO A 16 -21.68 -20.36 -26.73
CA PRO A 16 -22.87 -20.69 -25.97
C PRO A 16 -22.98 -22.20 -25.76
N ALA A 17 -22.45 -22.71 -24.65
CA ALA A 17 -22.75 -24.04 -24.15
C ALA A 17 -22.56 -24.10 -22.62
N ASP A 18 -23.57 -23.65 -21.88
CA ASP A 18 -24.35 -24.55 -21.00
C ASP A 18 -25.20 -23.72 -20.02
N THR A 19 -26.49 -23.73 -20.33
CA THR A 19 -27.59 -23.22 -19.55
C THR A 19 -27.86 -24.06 -18.29
N HIS A 20 -28.09 -23.37 -17.18
CA HIS A 20 -28.95 -23.73 -16.04
C HIS A 20 -28.68 -25.04 -15.27
N ALA A 21 -28.18 -24.88 -14.04
CA ALA A 21 -28.68 -25.62 -12.88
C ALA A 21 -28.69 -24.71 -11.64
N TYR A 22 -29.90 -24.31 -11.22
CA TYR A 22 -30.12 -23.88 -9.85
C TYR A 22 -30.07 -25.12 -8.95
N LEU A 23 -29.17 -25.16 -7.98
CA LEU A 23 -29.34 -25.99 -6.80
C LEU A 23 -28.74 -25.25 -5.59
N CYS A 24 -29.61 -24.82 -4.69
CA CYS A 24 -29.22 -24.32 -3.38
C CYS A 24 -28.57 -25.45 -2.58
N ILE A 25 -27.35 -25.22 -2.07
CA ILE A 25 -26.79 -25.99 -0.94
C ILE A 25 -26.16 -24.98 0.02
N ASN A 26 -26.68 -24.98 1.26
CA ASN A 26 -26.13 -24.33 2.43
C ASN A 26 -24.72 -24.86 2.76
N VAL A 27 -24.04 -24.16 3.68
CA VAL A 27 -23.01 -24.65 4.61
C VAL A 27 -21.56 -24.36 4.21
N ASP A 28 -20.92 -23.59 5.10
CA ASP A 28 -19.52 -23.58 5.52
C ASP A 28 -18.37 -23.45 4.52
N THR A 29 -17.39 -22.65 4.96
CA THR A 29 -15.94 -22.83 4.76
C THR A 29 -15.50 -23.37 3.40
N HIS A 30 -14.84 -22.54 2.60
CA HIS A 30 -13.43 -22.74 2.25
C HIS A 30 -13.01 -21.77 1.15
N ALA A 31 -11.76 -21.34 1.30
CA ALA A 31 -10.89 -20.81 0.27
C ALA A 31 -11.22 -21.31 -1.14
N ALA A 32 -11.24 -20.38 -2.09
CA ALA A 32 -11.14 -20.70 -3.50
C ALA A 32 -9.80 -21.40 -3.74
N VAL A 33 -9.84 -22.74 -3.79
CA VAL A 33 -8.73 -23.56 -4.26
C VAL A 33 -8.70 -23.45 -5.78
N GLU A 34 -7.92 -22.50 -6.29
CA GLU A 34 -7.43 -22.56 -7.67
C GLU A 34 -6.48 -23.77 -7.79
N ARG A 35 -6.92 -24.79 -8.51
CA ARG A 35 -6.05 -25.84 -9.03
C ARG A 35 -5.26 -25.28 -10.21
N VAL A 36 -4.10 -24.71 -9.92
CA VAL A 36 -3.00 -24.47 -10.87
C VAL A 36 -1.78 -25.16 -10.29
N GLY A 37 -1.01 -25.87 -11.13
CA GLY A 37 0.02 -26.84 -10.74
C GLY A 37 0.97 -26.37 -9.63
N GLU A 38 1.52 -27.34 -8.89
CA GLU A 38 2.47 -27.17 -7.79
C GLU A 38 3.69 -26.32 -8.20
N PHE A 39 3.55 -25.00 -8.14
CA PHE A 39 4.67 -24.09 -7.97
C PHE A 39 4.92 -24.01 -6.46
N GLU A 40 6.14 -24.36 -6.02
CA GLU A 40 6.64 -23.98 -4.70
C GLU A 40 6.44 -22.45 -4.53
N LYS A 41 5.38 -22.05 -3.80
CA LYS A 41 5.12 -20.66 -3.45
C LYS A 41 6.09 -20.28 -2.33
N MET A 42 6.96 -19.30 -2.57
CA MET A 42 7.96 -18.87 -1.59
C MET A 42 7.41 -17.77 -0.69
N VAL A 43 7.90 -17.74 0.56
CA VAL A 43 7.35 -16.91 1.64
C VAL A 43 8.42 -15.94 2.11
N LEU A 44 8.12 -14.65 2.07
CA LEU A 44 8.96 -13.60 2.63
C LEU A 44 8.12 -12.83 3.66
N PRO A 45 8.09 -13.22 4.95
CA PRO A 45 7.19 -12.61 5.91
C PRO A 45 7.59 -11.15 6.19
N ILE A 46 6.57 -10.30 6.39
CA ILE A 46 6.74 -8.92 6.85
C ILE A 46 6.04 -8.84 8.20
N CYS A 47 6.82 -8.61 9.26
CA CYS A 47 6.33 -8.54 10.63
C CYS A 47 6.91 -7.32 11.33
N MET A 48 6.09 -6.53 12.01
CA MET A 48 6.52 -5.34 12.77
C MET A 48 7.29 -5.68 14.06
N GLU A 49 7.35 -6.95 14.43
CA GLU A 49 8.26 -7.47 15.46
C GLU A 49 9.66 -7.79 14.93
N ASP A 50 9.83 -7.79 13.61
CA ASP A 50 11.13 -7.97 13.00
C ASP A 50 12.01 -6.75 13.26
N SER A 51 12.84 -6.83 14.29
CA SER A 51 13.71 -5.73 14.71
C SER A 51 14.80 -5.39 13.70
N GLU A 52 15.06 -6.23 12.69
CA GLU A 52 15.98 -5.90 11.59
C GLU A 52 15.28 -5.00 10.56
N LEU A 53 13.99 -5.25 10.27
CA LEU A 53 13.21 -4.41 9.35
C LEU A 53 12.65 -3.16 10.03
N PHE A 54 12.22 -3.27 11.29
CA PHE A 54 11.53 -2.24 12.05
C PHE A 54 12.18 -2.07 13.44
N PRO A 55 13.40 -1.54 13.50
CA PRO A 55 14.11 -1.40 14.76
C PRO A 55 13.41 -0.41 15.70
N LYS A 56 13.33 -0.76 16.99
CA LYS A 56 12.56 -0.01 18.00
C LYS A 56 13.43 1.01 18.72
N HIS A 57 13.83 2.08 18.02
CA HIS A 57 14.63 3.17 18.60
C HIS A 57 13.77 4.35 19.06
N THR A 58 14.36 5.27 19.83
CA THR A 58 13.66 6.49 20.29
C THR A 58 13.50 7.54 19.18
N ARG A 59 14.25 7.39 18.09
CA ARG A 59 14.22 8.25 16.91
C ARG A 59 14.31 7.37 15.66
N LEU A 60 13.80 7.88 14.54
CA LEU A 60 13.92 7.20 13.27
C LEU A 60 15.39 7.21 12.83
N GLU A 61 16.05 6.06 12.93
CA GLU A 61 17.40 5.88 12.44
C GLU A 61 17.36 5.63 10.93
N LEU A 62 18.17 6.42 10.20
CA LEU A 62 18.31 6.30 8.76
C LEU A 62 19.56 5.47 8.44
N PRO A 63 19.54 4.69 7.34
CA PRO A 63 20.67 3.85 6.99
C PRO A 63 21.92 4.69 6.72
N GLU A 64 23.03 4.33 7.37
CA GLU A 64 24.34 4.93 7.12
C GLU A 64 24.98 4.42 5.82
N LYS A 65 24.56 3.24 5.36
CA LYS A 65 25.09 2.59 4.17
C LYS A 65 24.25 2.94 2.95
N ARG A 66 24.93 3.00 1.80
CA ARG A 66 24.29 3.07 0.49
C ARG A 66 23.23 1.97 0.36
N ILE A 67 22.05 2.36 -0.10
CA ILE A 67 20.94 1.45 -0.35
C ILE A 67 21.12 0.86 -1.74
N GLU A 68 21.07 -0.46 -1.85
CA GLU A 68 21.21 -1.17 -3.13
C GLU A 68 19.85 -1.73 -3.55
N PHE A 69 19.46 -1.47 -4.80
CA PHE A 69 18.27 -2.02 -5.43
C PHE A 69 18.65 -2.91 -6.63
N SER A 70 18.16 -4.15 -6.63
CA SER A 70 18.29 -5.04 -7.78
C SER A 70 16.98 -5.09 -8.56
N ARG A 71 17.06 -4.66 -9.82
CA ARG A 71 15.97 -4.75 -10.79
C ARG A 71 15.56 -6.20 -11.05
N GLU A 72 16.52 -7.10 -11.20
CA GLU A 72 16.28 -8.52 -11.47
C GLU A 72 15.57 -9.20 -10.30
N ASN A 73 15.98 -8.89 -9.07
CA ASN A 73 15.31 -9.42 -7.87
C ASN A 73 13.89 -8.89 -7.76
N PHE A 74 13.66 -7.60 -8.06
CA PHE A 74 12.31 -7.03 -8.04
C PHE A 74 11.38 -7.71 -9.04
N ILE A 75 11.85 -8.00 -10.25
CA ILE A 75 11.05 -8.71 -11.26
C ILE A 75 10.67 -10.09 -10.74
N GLN A 76 11.65 -10.87 -10.26
CA GLN A 76 11.39 -12.19 -9.69
C GLN A 76 10.42 -12.16 -8.49
N MET A 77 10.58 -11.17 -7.61
CA MET A 77 9.67 -10.98 -6.47
C MET A 77 8.26 -10.63 -6.94
N SER A 78 8.12 -9.76 -7.94
CA SER A 78 6.82 -9.33 -8.48
C SER A 78 6.06 -10.46 -9.16
N GLU A 79 6.76 -11.41 -9.79
CA GLU A 79 6.15 -12.60 -10.38
C GLU A 79 5.67 -13.63 -9.35
N LYS A 80 6.24 -13.59 -8.13
CA LYS A 80 6.04 -14.62 -7.10
C LYS A 80 5.21 -14.15 -5.91
N LEU A 81 5.22 -12.85 -5.61
CA LEU A 81 4.52 -12.24 -4.49
C LEU A 81 3.23 -11.57 -4.96
N SER A 82 2.16 -11.71 -4.18
CA SER A 82 0.86 -11.15 -4.52
C SER A 82 0.81 -9.63 -4.32
N ARG A 83 -0.11 -8.95 -4.99
CA ARG A 83 -0.40 -7.52 -4.75
C ARG A 83 -0.74 -7.21 -3.30
N LEU A 84 -1.40 -8.15 -2.62
CA LEU A 84 -1.71 -8.04 -1.19
C LEU A 84 -0.43 -7.97 -0.35
N TRP A 85 0.58 -8.79 -0.66
CA TRP A 85 1.86 -8.75 0.01
C TRP A 85 2.54 -7.39 -0.14
N TRP A 86 2.56 -6.85 -1.36
CA TRP A 86 3.11 -5.52 -1.62
C TRP A 86 2.35 -4.42 -0.90
N SER A 87 1.03 -4.50 -0.84
CA SER A 87 0.21 -3.54 -0.06
C SER A 87 0.56 -3.59 1.42
N ARG A 88 0.68 -4.79 1.99
CA ARG A 88 1.05 -4.98 3.40
C ARG A 88 2.47 -4.51 3.70
N LEU A 89 3.41 -4.61 2.75
CA LEU A 89 4.72 -3.99 2.87
C LEU A 89 4.61 -2.48 3.04
N VAL A 90 3.91 -1.81 2.12
CA VAL A 90 3.78 -0.35 2.15
C VAL A 90 3.07 0.10 3.44
N ILE A 91 1.99 -0.59 3.83
CA ILE A 91 1.26 -0.32 5.09
C ILE A 91 2.20 -0.45 6.31
N SER A 92 3.02 -1.50 6.36
CA SER A 92 3.92 -1.75 7.48
C SER A 92 5.00 -0.67 7.59
N VAL A 93 5.64 -0.32 6.47
CA VAL A 93 6.65 0.75 6.43
C VAL A 93 6.03 2.10 6.78
N ARG A 94 4.83 2.38 6.28
CA ARG A 94 4.09 3.61 6.62
C ARG A 94 3.83 3.69 8.12
N GLY A 95 3.29 2.63 8.71
CA GLY A 95 3.04 2.57 10.16
C GLY A 95 4.31 2.78 10.97
N TYR A 96 5.42 2.18 10.54
CA TYR A 96 6.72 2.39 11.17
C TYR A 96 7.17 3.86 11.13
N VAL A 97 7.16 4.49 9.96
CA VAL A 97 7.65 5.87 9.80
C VAL A 97 6.77 6.87 10.53
N ILE A 98 5.44 6.76 10.41
CA ILE A 98 4.54 7.80 10.93
C ILE A 98 4.56 7.90 12.46
N ASN A 99 4.84 6.79 13.15
CA ASN A 99 4.94 6.77 14.61
C ASN A 99 6.03 7.70 15.15
N TYR A 100 7.08 7.97 14.36
CA TYR A 100 8.13 8.91 14.73
C TYR A 100 7.73 10.37 14.54
N PHE A 101 6.65 10.64 13.81
CA PHE A 101 6.11 11.98 13.53
C PHE A 101 4.68 12.14 14.06
N GLN A 102 4.32 11.36 15.09
CA GLN A 102 2.96 11.26 15.60
C GLN A 102 2.37 12.58 16.15
N ASN A 103 3.18 13.62 16.36
CA ASN A 103 2.74 14.93 16.87
C ASN A 103 2.90 16.05 15.84
N GLU A 104 3.19 15.72 14.58
CA GLU A 104 3.45 16.67 13.49
C GLU A 104 2.45 16.45 12.34
N ASP A 105 1.24 16.97 12.46
CA ASP A 105 0.14 16.71 11.52
C ASP A 105 0.48 17.05 10.06
N ASP A 106 1.14 18.19 9.81
CA ASP A 106 1.59 18.59 8.47
C ASP A 106 2.60 17.59 7.87
N MET A 107 3.47 17.05 8.72
CA MET A 107 4.47 16.06 8.32
C MET A 107 3.81 14.72 8.00
N GLN A 108 2.84 14.30 8.82
CA GLN A 108 2.06 13.08 8.57
C GLN A 108 1.31 13.13 7.24
N PHE A 109 0.70 14.26 6.93
CA PHE A 109 0.00 14.46 5.66
C PHE A 109 0.95 14.28 4.46
N LEU A 110 2.11 14.94 4.49
CA LEU A 110 3.09 14.83 3.40
C LEU A 110 3.71 13.44 3.29
N LEU A 111 3.91 12.74 4.41
CA LEU A 111 4.37 11.35 4.43
C LEU A 111 3.31 10.41 3.84
N ASP A 112 2.03 10.61 4.15
CA ASP A 112 0.94 9.84 3.56
C ASP A 112 0.89 9.99 2.05
N ASP A 113 1.05 11.20 1.51
CA ASP A 113 1.17 11.42 0.07
C ASP A 113 2.30 10.59 -0.55
N ALA A 114 3.46 10.51 0.11
CA ALA A 114 4.56 9.67 -0.36
C ALA A 114 4.20 8.17 -0.34
N PHE A 115 3.53 7.69 0.71
CA PHE A 115 3.11 6.29 0.78
C PHE A 115 1.99 5.95 -0.19
N VAL A 116 1.07 6.89 -0.49
CA VAL A 116 0.11 6.76 -1.58
C VAL A 116 0.84 6.61 -2.91
N MET A 117 1.84 7.46 -3.19
CA MET A 117 2.65 7.34 -4.40
C MET A 117 3.39 6.01 -4.49
N ILE A 118 4.00 5.55 -3.38
CA ILE A 118 4.65 4.24 -3.33
C ILE A 118 3.64 3.13 -3.62
N HIS A 119 2.46 3.16 -2.99
CA HIS A 119 1.43 2.15 -3.22
C HIS A 119 0.95 2.15 -4.68
N GLN A 120 0.65 3.32 -5.25
CA GLN A 120 0.22 3.46 -6.63
C GLN A 120 1.25 2.88 -7.61
N ASN A 121 2.54 3.18 -7.42
CA ASN A 121 3.58 2.68 -8.31
C ASN A 121 3.88 1.20 -8.08
N ILE A 122 3.96 0.71 -6.84
CA ILE A 122 4.42 -0.65 -6.56
C ILE A 122 3.29 -1.70 -6.61
N VAL A 123 2.07 -1.32 -6.24
CA VAL A 123 0.94 -2.25 -6.11
C VAL A 123 -0.01 -2.16 -7.31
N GLU A 124 -0.32 -0.93 -7.73
CA GLU A 124 -1.43 -0.67 -8.65
C GLU A 124 -0.98 -0.63 -10.12
N SER A 125 0.25 -0.19 -10.35
CA SER A 125 0.79 0.05 -11.68
C SER A 125 1.34 -1.21 -12.37
N GLN A 126 1.78 -1.05 -13.61
CA GLN A 126 2.50 -2.07 -14.36
C GLN A 126 3.94 -2.19 -13.87
N ILE A 127 4.55 -3.37 -14.05
CA ILE A 127 5.86 -3.68 -13.50
C ILE A 127 6.97 -2.74 -14.01
N GLU A 128 6.87 -2.28 -15.26
CA GLU A 128 7.82 -1.36 -15.88
C GLU A 128 7.79 0.02 -15.20
N ILE A 129 6.59 0.49 -14.85
CA ILE A 129 6.39 1.76 -14.13
C ILE A 129 6.95 1.63 -12.71
N ALA A 130 6.61 0.55 -12.01
CA ALA A 130 7.12 0.25 -10.67
C ALA A 130 8.66 0.19 -10.66
N GLN A 131 9.26 -0.49 -11.64
CA GLN A 131 10.72 -0.62 -11.77
C GLN A 131 11.39 0.73 -12.01
N GLN A 132 10.82 1.57 -12.88
CA GLN A 132 11.35 2.91 -13.13
C GLN A 132 11.29 3.76 -11.86
N PHE A 133 10.15 3.73 -11.14
CA PHE A 133 9.99 4.43 -9.89
C PHE A 133 11.02 4.00 -8.83
N LEU A 134 11.22 2.68 -8.62
CA LEU A 134 12.23 2.17 -7.68
C LEU A 134 13.67 2.55 -8.07
N SER A 135 13.94 2.61 -9.37
CA SER A 135 15.26 3.03 -9.88
C SER A 135 15.51 4.52 -9.65
N ASP A 136 14.48 5.35 -9.85
CA ASP A 136 14.55 6.78 -9.56
C ASP A 136 14.74 7.01 -8.05
N LEU A 137 14.00 6.25 -7.21
CA LEU A 137 14.18 6.29 -5.76
C LEU A 137 15.58 5.85 -5.33
N GLU A 138 16.15 4.79 -5.90
CA GLU A 138 17.53 4.36 -5.60
C GLU A 138 18.53 5.49 -5.83
N ILE A 139 18.38 6.26 -6.91
CA ILE A 139 19.25 7.41 -7.20
C ILE A 139 19.03 8.51 -6.14
N ILE A 140 17.77 8.83 -5.83
CA ILE A 140 17.41 9.88 -4.87
C ILE A 140 17.94 9.58 -3.47
N VAL A 141 17.66 8.39 -2.93
CA VAL A 141 17.99 8.03 -1.53
C VAL A 141 19.50 7.89 -1.30
N ASN A 142 20.28 7.76 -2.38
CA ASN A 142 21.74 7.63 -2.34
C ASN A 142 22.48 8.92 -2.67
N VAL A 143 21.79 10.06 -2.81
CA VAL A 143 22.46 11.36 -2.88
C VAL A 143 23.22 11.61 -1.58
N GLU A 144 24.51 11.92 -1.69
CA GLU A 144 25.35 12.25 -0.54
C GLU A 144 24.79 13.47 0.20
N ASP A 145 24.68 13.38 1.53
CA ASP A 145 24.10 14.40 2.40
C ASP A 145 22.64 14.78 2.05
N LEU A 146 21.87 13.88 1.41
CA LEU A 146 20.48 14.12 1.00
C LEU A 146 19.65 14.82 2.08
N MET A 147 19.77 14.34 3.33
CA MET A 147 19.00 14.84 4.46
C MET A 147 19.22 16.32 4.72
N GLU A 148 20.49 16.76 4.72
CA GLU A 148 20.89 18.15 4.93
C GLU A 148 20.57 19.00 3.70
N ILE A 149 20.86 18.49 2.50
CA ILE A 149 20.63 19.21 1.25
C ILE A 149 19.15 19.57 1.09
N LEU A 150 18.24 18.62 1.32
CA LEU A 150 16.81 18.89 1.20
C LEU A 150 16.29 19.87 2.25
N GLU A 151 16.85 19.84 3.46
CA GLU A 151 16.50 20.82 4.50
C GLU A 151 16.97 22.24 4.13
N ARG A 152 18.17 22.36 3.54
CA ARG A 152 18.71 23.63 3.06
C ARG A 152 17.90 24.19 1.89
N LEU A 153 17.47 23.33 0.96
CA LEU A 153 16.64 23.72 -0.19
C LEU A 153 15.27 24.24 0.24
N ASP A 154 14.64 23.61 1.23
CA ASP A 154 13.38 24.07 1.82
C ASP A 154 13.53 25.49 2.44
N ARG A 155 14.70 25.78 3.02
CA ARG A 155 15.06 27.11 3.53
C ARG A 155 15.51 28.10 2.45
N GLY A 156 15.52 27.71 1.18
CA GLY A 156 15.87 28.56 0.03
C GLY A 156 17.36 28.58 -0.35
N ASP A 157 18.19 27.73 0.24
CA ASP A 157 19.59 27.58 -0.13
C ASP A 157 19.75 26.57 -1.27
N LEU A 158 20.17 27.06 -2.44
CA LEU A 158 20.24 26.28 -3.68
C LEU A 158 21.60 25.60 -3.93
N GLN A 159 22.51 25.61 -2.97
CA GLN A 159 23.81 24.91 -3.10
C GLN A 159 23.62 23.39 -3.14
N ARG A 160 24.38 22.70 -4.00
CA ARG A 160 24.31 21.24 -4.21
C ARG A 160 22.90 20.72 -4.54
N ASN A 161 22.10 21.51 -5.26
CA ASN A 161 20.72 21.17 -5.60
C ASN A 161 20.63 19.95 -6.55
N PRO A 162 20.07 18.80 -6.12
CA PRO A 162 19.99 17.60 -6.95
C PRO A 162 18.95 17.74 -8.08
N PHE A 163 18.04 18.72 -8.01
CA PHE A 163 17.15 19.02 -9.13
C PHE A 163 17.86 19.71 -10.31
N MET A 164 19.10 20.14 -10.13
CA MET A 164 19.89 20.82 -11.17
C MET A 164 21.08 19.99 -11.65
N ASP A 165 21.42 18.91 -10.95
CA ASP A 165 22.52 18.03 -11.30
C ASP A 165 22.14 17.06 -12.44
N SER A 166 23.05 16.83 -13.38
CA SER A 166 22.75 16.08 -14.61
C SER A 166 22.41 14.61 -14.35
N THR A 167 22.87 14.04 -13.24
CA THR A 167 22.65 12.63 -12.90
C THR A 167 21.39 12.42 -12.08
N THR A 168 21.02 13.39 -11.24
CA THR A 168 19.92 13.26 -10.28
C THR A 168 18.66 14.03 -10.69
N LYS A 169 18.76 15.04 -11.55
CA LYS A 169 17.63 15.88 -11.97
C LYS A 169 16.42 15.08 -12.46
N VAL A 170 16.63 14.17 -13.41
CA VAL A 170 15.52 13.42 -14.04
C VAL A 170 14.78 12.54 -13.02
N PRO A 171 15.47 11.73 -12.19
CA PRO A 171 14.83 11.03 -11.06
C PRO A 171 14.02 11.94 -10.14
N PHE A 172 14.61 13.06 -9.70
CA PHE A 172 13.93 14.00 -8.80
C PHE A 172 12.69 14.63 -9.45
N GLU A 173 12.77 15.05 -10.72
CA GLU A 173 11.63 15.64 -11.43
C GLU A 173 10.50 14.65 -11.68
N ARG A 174 10.81 13.36 -11.85
CA ARG A 174 9.79 12.32 -12.01
C ARG A 174 9.05 12.01 -10.71
N VAL A 175 9.76 12.01 -9.58
CA VAL A 175 9.17 11.70 -8.27
C VAL A 175 8.46 12.92 -7.68
N PHE A 176 9.09 14.10 -7.70
CA PHE A 176 8.59 15.29 -7.01
C PHE A 176 7.99 16.35 -7.94
N GLY A 177 8.24 16.27 -9.24
CA GLY A 177 7.90 17.32 -10.20
C GLY A 177 9.01 18.37 -10.38
N GLN A 178 8.71 19.40 -11.17
CA GLN A 178 9.68 20.46 -11.50
C GLN A 178 10.17 21.20 -10.25
N SER A 179 11.43 21.63 -10.27
CA SER A 179 12.03 22.35 -9.15
C SER A 179 11.36 23.71 -8.90
N ASN A 180 10.88 23.89 -7.67
CA ASN A 180 10.37 25.15 -7.13
C ASN A 180 10.33 25.04 -5.60
N ALA A 181 9.98 26.13 -4.91
CA ALA A 181 9.94 26.17 -3.46
C ALA A 181 8.98 25.12 -2.84
N ALA A 182 7.81 24.88 -3.45
CA ALA A 182 6.88 23.87 -2.97
C ALA A 182 7.45 22.45 -3.13
N THR A 183 8.09 22.17 -4.25
CA THR A 183 8.74 20.87 -4.52
C THR A 183 9.86 20.59 -3.52
N TYR A 184 10.66 21.59 -3.15
CA TYR A 184 11.71 21.42 -2.12
C TYR A 184 11.13 21.08 -0.76
N ARG A 185 10.07 21.79 -0.34
CA ARG A 185 9.35 21.49 0.91
C ARG A 185 8.79 20.07 0.92
N ILE A 186 8.15 19.66 -0.18
CA ILE A 186 7.58 18.31 -0.32
C ILE A 186 8.70 17.27 -0.27
N ALA A 187 9.78 17.44 -1.04
CA ALA A 187 10.91 16.52 -1.03
C ALA A 187 11.55 16.42 0.36
N ASN A 188 11.70 17.55 1.06
CA ASN A 188 12.22 17.61 2.42
C ASN A 188 11.36 16.81 3.41
N ALA A 189 10.03 16.91 3.33
CA ALA A 189 9.15 16.13 4.18
C ALA A 189 9.15 14.63 3.81
N GLN A 190 9.03 14.32 2.51
CA GLN A 190 8.82 12.95 2.05
C GLN A 190 10.09 12.07 2.08
N LYS A 191 11.28 12.66 2.24
CA LYS A 191 12.56 11.92 2.24
C LYS A 191 12.58 10.74 3.23
N PHE A 192 11.97 10.89 4.40
CA PHE A 192 11.93 9.82 5.41
C PHE A 192 11.14 8.59 4.94
N ALA A 193 10.04 8.79 4.21
CA ALA A 193 9.26 7.70 3.64
C ALA A 193 10.09 6.92 2.60
N TYR A 194 10.69 7.64 1.64
CA TYR A 194 11.44 7.01 0.56
C TYR A 194 12.72 6.32 1.04
N VAL A 195 13.51 6.97 1.90
CA VAL A 195 14.74 6.38 2.44
C VAL A 195 14.42 5.12 3.25
N THR A 196 13.43 5.19 4.14
CA THR A 196 13.05 4.05 4.99
C THR A 196 12.48 2.90 4.17
N PHE A 197 11.60 3.20 3.22
CA PHE A 197 11.03 2.19 2.32
C PHE A 197 12.10 1.50 1.49
N MET A 198 13.00 2.26 0.85
CA MET A 198 14.07 1.69 0.02
C MET A 198 15.05 0.87 0.87
N ASN A 199 15.34 1.29 2.10
CA ASN A 199 16.20 0.52 3.00
C ASN A 199 15.58 -0.84 3.37
N ILE A 200 14.34 -0.83 3.86
CA ILE A 200 13.61 -2.06 4.23
C ILE A 200 13.46 -2.97 3.01
N PHE A 201 13.16 -2.39 1.84
CA PHE A 201 13.03 -3.15 0.62
C PHE A 201 14.37 -3.77 0.18
N SER A 202 15.49 -3.06 0.32
CA SER A 202 16.84 -3.62 0.06
C SER A 202 17.15 -4.81 0.99
N LEU A 203 16.82 -4.70 2.28
CA LEU A 203 16.97 -5.81 3.24
C LEU A 203 16.13 -7.03 2.82
N LEU A 204 14.88 -6.80 2.40
CA LEU A 204 13.99 -7.84 1.90
C LEU A 204 14.55 -8.51 0.63
N GLN A 205 15.13 -7.75 -0.31
CA GLN A 205 15.80 -8.32 -1.49
C GLN A 205 17.02 -9.17 -1.13
N ARG A 206 17.79 -8.80 -0.09
CA ARG A 206 18.90 -9.63 0.40
C ARG A 206 18.40 -10.92 1.01
N ARG A 207 17.32 -10.86 1.81
CA ARG A 207 16.68 -12.04 2.41
C ARG A 207 16.14 -12.98 1.33
N TRP A 208 15.46 -12.43 0.33
CA TRP A 208 15.01 -13.17 -0.85
C TRP A 208 16.13 -13.99 -1.50
N LEU A 209 17.29 -13.37 -1.72
CA LEU A 209 18.46 -14.06 -2.28
C LEU A 209 19.03 -15.15 -1.37
N MET A 210 18.94 -14.98 -0.04
CA MET A 210 19.41 -15.98 0.91
C MET A 210 18.45 -17.16 1.03
N GLU A 211 17.15 -16.93 0.92
CA GLU A 211 16.10 -17.95 1.05
C GLU A 211 15.94 -18.78 -0.23
N THR A 212 15.98 -18.14 -1.40
CA THR A 212 16.00 -18.84 -2.71
C THR A 212 17.16 -19.85 -2.81
N LYS A 213 18.31 -19.56 -2.19
CA LYS A 213 19.46 -20.46 -2.12
C LYS A 213 19.27 -21.65 -1.16
N LYS A 214 18.31 -21.60 -0.23
CA LYS A 214 18.14 -22.61 0.83
C LYS A 214 17.21 -23.77 0.49
N ARG A 215 16.58 -23.82 -0.70
CA ARG A 215 15.73 -24.95 -1.22
C ARG A 215 14.83 -25.61 -0.16
N LYS A 216 14.29 -24.85 0.79
CA LYS A 216 13.26 -25.35 1.70
C LYS A 216 11.97 -24.67 1.29
N GLY A 217 11.02 -25.45 0.76
CA GLY A 217 9.67 -24.99 0.48
C GLY A 217 9.08 -24.41 1.76
N ILE A 218 8.74 -23.12 1.71
CA ILE A 218 8.13 -22.41 2.82
C ILE A 218 6.66 -22.25 2.45
N ARG A 219 5.74 -22.65 3.32
CA ARG A 219 4.29 -22.45 3.13
C ARG A 219 3.91 -21.14 3.80
N PHE A 220 3.20 -20.28 3.09
CA PHE A 220 2.17 -19.37 3.63
C PHE A 220 1.44 -18.73 2.45
N GLN A 221 0.16 -19.06 2.30
CA GLN A 221 -0.72 -18.44 1.33
C GLN A 221 -1.50 -17.28 1.97
N GLU A 222 -1.76 -17.33 3.26
CA GLU A 222 -2.23 -16.21 4.08
C GLU A 222 -1.74 -16.54 5.50
N ASP A 223 -0.96 -15.67 6.14
CA ASP A 223 -0.81 -15.79 7.59
C ASP A 223 -2.05 -15.15 8.26
N PRO A 224 -2.86 -15.93 9.00
CA PRO A 224 -3.92 -15.40 9.87
C PRO A 224 -3.38 -14.57 11.05
N GLU A 225 -2.05 -14.47 11.20
CA GLU A 225 -1.36 -13.65 12.20
C GLU A 225 -0.62 -12.44 11.61
N TRP A 226 -1.01 -11.97 10.41
CA TRP A 226 -0.74 -10.57 10.11
C TRP A 226 -1.56 -9.71 11.08
N GLN A 227 -0.94 -9.41 12.21
CA GLN A 227 -1.47 -8.50 13.20
C GLN A 227 -0.78 -7.17 12.97
N PRO A 228 -1.52 -6.14 12.54
CA PRO A 228 -1.12 -4.79 12.85
C PRO A 228 -1.09 -4.71 14.38
N ASP A 229 0.11 -4.75 14.94
CA ASP A 229 0.32 -4.48 16.36
C ASP A 229 -0.28 -3.09 16.69
N GLU A 230 -0.39 -2.76 17.97
CA GLU A 230 -0.56 -1.40 18.50
C GLU A 230 0.56 -0.42 18.07
N ARG A 231 1.32 -0.75 17.01
CA ARG A 231 2.36 0.04 16.35
C ARG A 231 2.19 0.14 14.83
N VAL A 232 1.24 -0.57 14.20
CA VAL A 232 0.72 -0.20 12.85
C VAL A 232 -0.38 0.84 13.04
N VAL A 233 -0.02 1.86 13.81
CA VAL A 233 -0.95 2.78 14.43
C VAL A 233 -1.34 3.79 13.37
N LEU A 234 -2.52 3.57 12.82
CA LEU A 234 -3.37 4.61 12.28
C LEU A 234 -4.02 5.43 13.41
N PHE A 235 -3.52 5.32 14.65
CA PHE A 235 -4.17 5.77 15.88
C PHE A 235 -3.30 6.78 16.64
N GLN A 236 -3.47 8.08 16.40
CA GLN A 236 -3.27 8.99 17.52
C GLN A 236 -4.28 8.58 18.62
N HIS A 237 -3.79 8.28 19.82
CA HIS A 237 -4.61 8.33 21.04
C HIS A 237 -5.04 9.78 21.24
N PHE A 238 -6.07 10.22 20.51
CA PHE A 238 -6.76 11.47 20.84
C PHE A 238 -7.67 11.18 22.03
N PHE A 239 -7.16 11.49 23.21
CA PHE A 239 -7.89 11.49 24.48
C PHE A 239 -8.18 10.12 25.12
N GLU A 240 -7.89 10.04 26.42
CA GLU A 240 -8.49 9.06 27.32
C GLU A 240 -10.01 9.12 27.18
N GLY A 241 -10.60 8.08 26.56
CA GLY A 241 -12.05 7.86 26.58
C GLY A 241 -12.77 7.89 25.24
N ASN A 242 -12.14 8.29 24.12
CA ASN A 242 -12.77 8.21 22.79
C ASN A 242 -11.83 7.55 21.77
N ARG A 243 -12.08 6.27 21.45
CA ARG A 243 -11.44 5.54 20.34
C ARG A 243 -12.05 5.97 19.00
N THR A 244 -12.04 7.25 18.69
CA THR A 244 -12.51 7.74 17.39
C THR A 244 -11.37 7.56 16.39
N TRP A 245 -11.61 6.72 15.37
CA TRP A 245 -10.61 6.42 14.35
C TRP A 245 -10.59 7.60 13.39
N VAL A 246 -9.54 8.40 13.43
CA VAL A 246 -9.28 9.36 12.36
C VAL A 246 -8.55 8.59 11.27
N LEU A 247 -9.29 8.20 10.22
CA LEU A 247 -8.64 7.68 9.03
C LEU A 247 -7.67 8.74 8.53
N LEU A 248 -6.44 8.36 8.27
CA LEU A 248 -5.49 9.21 7.56
C LEU A 248 -5.66 8.98 6.05
N ASP A 249 -5.05 9.82 5.23
CA ASP A 249 -5.33 9.82 3.79
C ASP A 249 -4.84 8.55 3.11
N PHE A 250 -3.74 7.97 3.59
CA PHE A 250 -3.29 6.66 3.15
C PHE A 250 -4.32 5.56 3.47
N ASP A 251 -5.01 5.61 4.61
CA ASP A 251 -6.02 4.60 4.96
C ASP A 251 -7.24 4.67 4.06
N ARG A 252 -7.67 5.90 3.77
CA ARG A 252 -8.76 6.16 2.82
C ARG A 252 -8.38 5.64 1.43
N HIS A 253 -7.12 5.78 1.04
CA HIS A 253 -6.58 5.23 -0.20
C HIS A 253 -6.67 3.70 -0.23
N ILE A 254 -6.17 3.01 0.80
CA ILE A 254 -6.23 1.54 0.90
C ILE A 254 -7.69 1.04 0.91
N LEU A 255 -8.56 1.65 1.71
CA LEU A 255 -10.00 1.34 1.76
C LEU A 255 -10.69 1.54 0.42
N LYS A 256 -10.21 2.48 -0.42
CA LYS A 256 -10.76 2.72 -1.74
C LYS A 256 -10.24 1.72 -2.78
N TYR A 257 -8.96 1.37 -2.73
CA TYR A 257 -8.36 0.46 -3.70
C TYR A 257 -8.83 -0.99 -3.48
N TRP A 258 -8.82 -1.46 -2.23
CA TRP A 258 -9.13 -2.85 -1.89
C TRP A 258 -10.61 -3.11 -1.58
N ARG A 259 -11.54 -2.31 -2.10
CA ARG A 259 -12.98 -2.47 -1.78
C ARG A 259 -13.51 -3.87 -2.14
N PRO A 260 -14.39 -4.46 -1.31
CA PRO A 260 -14.82 -4.06 0.03
C PRO A 260 -13.96 -4.69 1.14
N GLN A 261 -12.76 -5.14 0.84
CA GLN A 261 -11.87 -5.85 1.76
C GLN A 261 -10.80 -4.94 2.39
N GLY A 262 -10.86 -3.63 2.18
CA GLY A 262 -9.82 -2.71 2.63
C GLY A 262 -9.45 -2.84 4.11
N SER A 263 -10.43 -3.01 5.01
CA SER A 263 -10.12 -3.25 6.43
C SER A 263 -9.48 -4.61 6.68
N ALA A 264 -9.76 -5.65 5.90
CA ALA A 264 -9.06 -6.93 6.02
C ALA A 264 -7.62 -6.83 5.49
N VAL A 265 -7.37 -5.97 4.50
CA VAL A 265 -6.02 -5.65 4.04
C VAL A 265 -5.24 -4.86 5.10
N ILE A 266 -5.90 -3.96 5.84
CA ILE A 266 -5.30 -3.10 6.89
C ILE A 266 -5.24 -3.77 8.27
N PHE A 267 -6.15 -4.70 8.59
CA PHE A 267 -6.18 -5.36 9.90
C PHE A 267 -5.98 -6.88 9.91
N GLY A 268 -6.08 -7.53 8.76
CA GLY A 268 -6.01 -8.99 8.64
C GLY A 268 -7.37 -9.64 8.83
N ASP A 269 -7.58 -10.77 8.17
CA ASP A 269 -8.88 -11.46 8.17
C ASP A 269 -9.30 -11.90 9.57
N ARG A 270 -8.35 -12.39 10.38
CA ARG A 270 -8.61 -12.80 11.77
C ARG A 270 -9.15 -11.67 12.62
N PHE A 271 -8.56 -10.47 12.55
CA PHE A 271 -9.05 -9.31 13.28
C PHE A 271 -10.49 -8.96 12.86
N ILE A 272 -10.77 -9.00 11.56
CA ILE A 272 -12.10 -8.70 11.03
C ILE A 272 -13.13 -9.75 11.47
N GLU A 273 -12.76 -11.03 11.45
CA GLU A 273 -13.62 -12.11 11.92
C GLU A 273 -13.94 -11.98 13.41
N ASP A 274 -12.94 -11.70 14.25
CA ASP A 274 -13.13 -11.51 15.68
C ASP A 274 -14.03 -10.30 15.97
N LYS A 275 -13.88 -9.20 15.22
CA LYS A 275 -14.77 -8.03 15.33
C LYS A 275 -16.20 -8.35 14.90
N LYS A 276 -16.39 -9.10 13.82
CA LYS A 276 -17.71 -9.56 13.38
C LYS A 276 -18.40 -10.42 14.43
N ARG A 277 -17.67 -11.31 15.12
CA ARG A 277 -18.19 -12.12 16.24
C ARG A 277 -18.66 -11.26 17.42
N LEU A 278 -18.04 -10.11 17.63
CA LEU A 278 -18.45 -9.11 18.62
C LEU A 278 -19.63 -8.23 18.17
N GLY A 279 -20.25 -8.54 17.02
CA GLY A 279 -21.38 -7.80 16.45
C GLY A 279 -20.99 -6.62 15.59
N PHE A 280 -19.70 -6.39 15.34
CA PHE A 280 -19.26 -5.30 14.49
C PHE A 280 -19.54 -5.59 13.01
N THR A 281 -19.94 -4.57 12.25
CA THR A 281 -20.27 -4.68 10.82
C THR A 281 -19.26 -3.90 9.97
N LEU A 282 -19.04 -4.39 8.74
CA LEU A 282 -18.30 -3.67 7.71
C LEU A 282 -19.25 -2.87 6.82
N CYS A 283 -18.79 -1.74 6.31
CA CYS A 283 -19.48 -1.09 5.20
C CYS A 283 -19.47 -2.00 3.98
N ALA A 284 -20.64 -2.24 3.40
CA ALA A 284 -20.81 -3.11 2.23
C ALA A 284 -20.11 -2.59 0.97
N GLU A 285 -19.80 -1.29 0.90
CA GLU A 285 -19.11 -0.66 -0.23
C GLU A 285 -17.59 -0.60 0.00
N CYS A 286 -17.15 0.12 1.03
CA CYS A 286 -15.72 0.37 1.20
C CYS A 286 -14.99 -0.60 2.13
N GLY A 287 -15.72 -1.49 2.81
CA GLY A 287 -15.11 -2.43 3.74
C GLY A 287 -14.64 -1.84 5.04
N ILE A 288 -14.90 -0.56 5.34
CA ILE A 288 -14.52 0.03 6.62
C ILE A 288 -15.25 -0.65 7.77
N LEU A 289 -14.54 -0.95 8.86
CA LEU A 289 -15.11 -1.50 10.09
C LEU A 289 -15.78 -0.41 10.93
N GLU A 290 -16.94 -0.71 11.51
CA GLU A 290 -17.59 0.22 12.43
C GLU A 290 -16.77 0.44 13.71
N GLN A 291 -16.87 1.64 14.27
CA GLN A 291 -16.19 2.03 15.51
C GLN A 291 -17.03 1.66 16.74
N HIS A 292 -18.36 1.65 16.56
CA HIS A 292 -19.34 1.22 17.55
C HIS A 292 -20.39 0.34 16.88
N VAL A 293 -20.87 -0.68 17.59
CA VAL A 293 -21.90 -1.59 17.08
C VAL A 293 -23.16 -0.80 16.72
N GLY A 294 -23.59 -0.92 15.45
CA GLY A 294 -24.78 -0.21 14.94
C GLY A 294 -24.53 1.23 14.51
N GLN A 295 -23.27 1.66 14.36
CA GLN A 295 -22.92 2.99 13.86
C GLN A 295 -23.39 3.21 12.42
N PHE A 296 -23.32 2.16 11.59
CA PHE A 296 -23.63 2.27 10.16
C PHE A 296 -25.12 2.20 9.89
N VAL A 297 -25.58 3.07 8.98
CA VAL A 297 -26.97 3.10 8.54
C VAL A 297 -27.25 1.90 7.65
N GLU A 298 -28.38 1.24 7.89
CA GLU A 298 -28.86 0.14 7.06
C GLU A 298 -29.69 0.67 5.88
N HIS A 299 -29.40 0.16 4.69
CA HIS A 299 -30.12 0.44 3.46
C HIS A 299 -30.13 -0.83 2.60
N GLN A 300 -31.32 -1.28 2.18
CA GLN A 300 -31.48 -2.50 1.37
C GLN A 300 -30.77 -3.73 1.98
N GLN A 301 -30.93 -3.97 3.29
CA GLN A 301 -30.30 -5.06 4.04
C GLN A 301 -28.75 -5.03 4.08
N LYS A 302 -28.13 -3.94 3.62
CA LYS A 302 -26.69 -3.70 3.67
C LYS A 302 -26.39 -2.49 4.56
N ARG A 303 -25.23 -2.48 5.22
CA ARG A 303 -24.80 -1.36 6.08
C ARG A 303 -23.75 -0.50 5.42
N PHE A 304 -23.87 0.82 5.57
CA PHE A 304 -22.97 1.78 4.93
C PHE A 304 -22.43 2.81 5.93
N CYS A 305 -21.13 3.12 5.80
CA CYS A 305 -20.49 4.12 6.64
C CYS A 305 -20.84 5.57 6.26
N SER A 306 -21.39 5.79 5.06
CA SER A 306 -21.77 7.11 4.57
C SER A 306 -22.80 7.01 3.44
N LEU A 307 -23.54 8.10 3.22
CA LEU A 307 -24.45 8.24 2.07
C LEU A 307 -23.74 8.05 0.73
N LYS A 308 -22.51 8.56 0.60
CA LYS A 308 -21.68 8.38 -0.58
C LYS A 308 -21.38 6.91 -0.87
N CYS A 309 -21.12 6.12 0.17
CA CYS A 309 -20.90 4.68 0.01
C CYS A 309 -22.18 3.96 -0.43
N ALA A 310 -23.34 4.31 0.15
CA ALA A 310 -24.62 3.75 -0.29
C ALA A 310 -24.93 4.08 -1.77
N GLN A 311 -24.71 5.33 -2.19
CA GLN A 311 -24.93 5.76 -3.58
C GLN A 311 -24.00 5.08 -4.58
N ASN A 312 -22.71 4.99 -4.28
CA ASN A 312 -21.74 4.32 -5.14
C ASN A 312 -22.08 2.84 -5.32
N HIS A 313 -22.53 2.19 -4.24
CA HIS A 313 -22.91 0.79 -4.28
C HIS A 313 -24.07 0.54 -5.24
N GLN A 314 -25.12 1.37 -5.14
CA GLN A 314 -26.27 1.31 -6.06
C GLN A 314 -25.86 1.49 -7.51
N LEU A 315 -25.02 2.48 -7.81
CA LEU A 315 -24.52 2.73 -9.16
C LEU A 315 -23.78 1.49 -9.72
N SER A 316 -22.91 0.88 -8.89
CA SER A 316 -22.14 -0.30 -9.29
C SER A 316 -23.01 -1.51 -9.61
N GLU A 317 -24.08 -1.75 -8.83
CA GLU A 317 -25.05 -2.82 -9.07
C GLU A 317 -25.84 -2.60 -10.38
N THR A 318 -26.23 -1.36 -10.70
CA THR A 318 -26.89 -1.06 -11.98
C THR A 318 -25.98 -1.29 -13.19
N THR A 319 -24.69 -0.94 -13.12
CA THR A 319 -23.74 -1.20 -14.22
C THR A 319 -23.43 -2.67 -14.44
N ASN A 320 -23.47 -3.50 -13.40
CA ASN A 320 -23.21 -4.94 -13.53
C ASN A 320 -24.43 -5.74 -13.99
N ASN A 321 -25.63 -5.17 -13.84
CA ASN A 321 -26.90 -5.77 -14.28
C ASN A 321 -27.39 -5.25 -15.64
N SER A 322 -26.58 -4.43 -16.33
CA SER A 322 -26.84 -3.90 -17.69
C SER A 322 -25.86 -4.51 -18.68
#